data_AF-A0A2E8QPL3-F1
#
_entry.id   AF-A0A2E8QPL3-F1
#
_cell.length_a   1.000
_cell.length_b   1.000
_cell.length_c   1.000
_cell.angle_alpha   90.00
_cell.angle_beta   90.00
_cell.angle_gamma   90.00
#
_symmetry.space_group_name_H-M   'P 1'
#
loop_
_entity.id
_entity.type
_entity.pdbx_description
1 polymer ?
#
loop_
_entity_poly.entity_id
_entity_poly.type
_entity_poly.pdbx_seq_one_letter_code
_entity_poly.pdbx_strand_id
1 'polypeptide(L)'
;MIEKSLFQVLHPVEQVFVFLPFEHSETLSDQALSVQQYETLLQQAPQSYRSFLENALDYARRHHSIIERFGRFPHRNAALGRESTEEEKSFLAAGGDTFSVESATSSI
;
A
#
# COMPACT_ATOMS: atom_id res chain seq x y z
N MET A 1 1.79 18.99 4.39
CA MET A 1 0.49 19.22 3.71
C MET A 1 0.74 19.03 2.22
N ILE A 2 0.03 18.13 1.55
CA ILE A 2 0.11 18.01 0.07
C ILE A 2 -0.83 19.06 -0.52
N GLU A 3 -0.33 19.90 -1.42
CA GLU A 3 -1.19 20.85 -2.14
C GLU A 3 -2.09 20.10 -3.13
N LYS A 4 -3.39 20.04 -2.82
CA LYS A 4 -4.39 19.29 -3.61
C LYS A 4 -4.44 19.70 -5.08
N SER A 5 -4.19 20.98 -5.37
CA SER A 5 -4.15 21.52 -6.73
C SER A 5 -3.05 20.90 -7.59
N LEU A 6 -1.95 20.45 -6.98
CA LEU A 6 -0.76 20.00 -7.71
C LEU A 6 -1.00 18.71 -8.49
N PHE A 7 -1.87 17.82 -8.00
CA PHE A 7 -2.08 16.50 -8.60
C PHE A 7 -3.49 16.30 -9.19
N GLN A 8 -4.44 17.19 -8.95
CA GLN A 8 -5.78 17.11 -9.58
C GLN A 8 -5.76 17.24 -11.11
N VAL A 9 -4.68 17.83 -11.65
CA VAL A 9 -4.45 17.94 -13.11
C VAL A 9 -3.89 16.66 -13.72
N LEU A 10 -3.48 15.69 -12.90
CA LEU A 10 -2.88 14.44 -13.35
C LEU A 10 -3.95 13.41 -13.75
N HIS A 11 -3.55 12.50 -14.62
CA HIS A 11 -4.37 11.35 -14.99
C HIS A 11 -4.67 10.48 -13.74
N PRO A 12 -5.84 9.82 -13.63
CA PRO A 12 -6.19 9.04 -12.43
C PRO A 12 -5.13 7.99 -12.02
N VAL A 13 -4.47 7.37 -13.00
CA VAL A 13 -3.37 6.43 -12.76
C VAL A 13 -2.13 7.13 -12.21
N GLU A 14 -1.83 8.35 -12.64
CA GLU A 14 -0.68 9.12 -12.14
C GLU A 14 -0.92 9.60 -10.70
N GLN A 15 -2.16 9.93 -10.36
CA GLN A 15 -2.54 10.32 -8.99
C GLN A 15 -2.29 9.19 -7.97
N VAL A 16 -2.41 7.92 -8.37
CA VAL A 16 -2.03 6.77 -7.52
C VAL A 16 -0.55 6.85 -7.10
N PHE A 17 0.35 7.18 -8.02
CA PHE A 17 1.78 7.28 -7.72
C PHE A 17 2.14 8.44 -6.77
N VAL A 18 1.28 9.45 -6.64
CA VAL A 18 1.45 10.53 -5.64
C VAL A 18 1.25 9.99 -4.22
N PHE A 19 0.35 9.02 -4.04
CA PHE A 19 0.00 8.48 -2.72
C PHE A 19 0.76 7.21 -2.35
N LEU A 20 1.34 6.52 -3.34
CA LEU A 20 2.15 5.33 -3.13
C LEU A 20 3.29 5.48 -2.10
N PRO A 21 4.01 6.63 -1.99
CA PRO A 21 4.99 6.82 -0.92
C PRO A 21 4.39 6.74 0.50
N PHE A 22 3.15 7.20 0.70
CA PHE A 22 2.47 7.13 1.98
C PHE A 22 2.03 5.70 2.32
N GLU A 23 1.56 4.95 1.32
CA GLU A 23 1.29 3.51 1.42
C GLU A 23 2.54 2.69 1.78
N HIS A 24 3.73 3.13 1.36
CA HIS A 24 4.99 2.46 1.66
C HIS A 24 5.71 2.97 2.92
N SER A 25 5.17 3.99 3.60
CA SER A 25 5.69 4.53 4.87
C SER A 25 5.40 3.57 6.03
N GLU A 26 6.31 3.45 6.99
CA GLU A 26 6.07 2.70 8.24
C GLU A 26 5.48 3.60 9.36
N THR A 27 4.82 4.70 8.97
CA THR A 27 4.13 5.61 9.91
C THR A 27 2.61 5.43 9.80
N LEU A 28 1.93 5.18 10.92
CA LEU A 28 0.48 4.94 10.94
C LEU A 28 -0.34 6.11 10.37
N SER A 29 0.05 7.35 10.65
CA SER A 29 -0.64 8.53 10.11
C SER A 29 -0.52 8.66 8.60
N ASP A 30 0.61 8.22 8.02
CA ASP A 30 0.81 8.21 6.56
C ASP A 30 -0.07 7.14 5.92
N GLN A 31 -0.20 5.97 6.56
CA GLN A 31 -1.09 4.91 6.11
C GLN A 31 -2.55 5.37 6.09
N ALA A 32 -3.01 6.03 7.16
CA ALA A 32 -4.36 6.57 7.24
C ALA A 32 -4.61 7.62 6.15
N LEU A 33 -3.62 8.49 5.89
CA LEU A 33 -3.68 9.45 4.80
C LEU A 33 -3.76 8.75 3.44
N SER A 34 -2.96 7.72 3.21
CA SER A 34 -2.97 6.94 1.97
C SER A 34 -4.36 6.38 1.68
N VAL A 35 -4.95 5.66 2.64
CA VAL A 35 -6.31 5.10 2.51
C VAL A 35 -7.33 6.18 2.19
N GLN A 36 -7.34 7.28 2.95
CA GLN A 36 -8.26 8.40 2.72
C GLN A 36 -8.13 8.99 1.31
N GLN A 37 -6.91 9.10 0.79
CA GLN A 37 -6.67 9.68 -0.52
C GLN A 37 -7.11 8.74 -1.65
N TYR A 38 -6.87 7.44 -1.53
CA TYR A 38 -7.40 6.46 -2.48
C TYR A 38 -8.94 6.39 -2.47
N GLU A 39 -9.58 6.50 -1.30
CA GLU A 39 -11.05 6.59 -1.20
C GLU A 39 -11.59 7.83 -1.92
N THR A 40 -10.93 8.98 -1.72
CA THR A 40 -11.27 10.23 -2.40
C THR A 40 -11.10 10.09 -3.91
N LEU A 41 -10.02 9.47 -4.35
CA LEU A 41 -9.70 9.29 -5.76
C LEU A 41 -10.74 8.38 -6.45
N LEU A 42 -11.14 7.30 -5.80
CA LEU A 42 -12.18 6.38 -6.28
C LEU A 42 -13.55 7.06 -6.42
N GLN A 43 -13.88 8.01 -5.54
CA GLN A 43 -15.12 8.77 -5.64
C GLN A 43 -15.13 9.77 -6.80
N GLN A 44 -13.97 10.33 -7.14
CA GLN A 44 -13.83 11.39 -8.14
C GLN A 44 -13.52 10.88 -9.55
N ALA A 45 -12.99 9.67 -9.67
CA ALA A 45 -12.51 9.15 -10.94
C ALA A 45 -13.64 8.76 -11.92
N PRO A 46 -13.39 8.85 -13.24
CA PRO A 46 -14.31 8.33 -14.25
C PRO A 46 -14.57 6.82 -14.07
N GLN A 47 -15.77 6.38 -14.48
CA GLN A 47 -16.20 4.98 -14.36
C GLN A 47 -15.18 3.98 -14.91
N SER A 48 -14.47 4.32 -15.99
CA SER A 48 -13.46 3.49 -16.65
C SER A 48 -12.27 3.12 -15.75
N TYR A 49 -12.01 3.86 -14.67
CA TYR A 49 -10.89 3.62 -13.76
C TYR A 49 -11.30 3.03 -12.42
N ARG A 50 -12.60 2.82 -12.17
CA ARG A 50 -13.09 2.39 -10.85
C ARG A 50 -12.49 1.07 -10.41
N SER A 51 -12.49 0.04 -11.27
CA SER A 51 -11.93 -1.27 -10.91
C SER A 51 -10.44 -1.21 -10.60
N PHE A 52 -9.69 -0.38 -11.33
CA PHE A 52 -8.27 -0.14 -11.05
C PHE A 52 -8.07 0.54 -9.69
N LEU A 53 -8.88 1.55 -9.37
CA LEU A 53 -8.78 2.30 -8.11
C LEU A 53 -9.33 1.52 -6.90
N GLU A 54 -10.32 0.65 -7.10
CA GLU A 54 -10.80 -0.29 -6.09
C GLU A 54 -9.70 -1.28 -5.71
N ASN A 55 -8.94 -1.76 -6.70
CA ASN A 55 -7.77 -2.59 -6.45
C ASN A 55 -6.67 -1.82 -5.71
N ALA A 56 -6.33 -0.60 -6.16
CA ALA A 56 -5.33 0.23 -5.48
C ALA A 56 -5.72 0.54 -4.02
N LEU A 57 -7.00 0.82 -3.76
CA LEU A 57 -7.52 1.04 -2.41
C LEU A 57 -7.43 -0.23 -1.53
N ASP A 58 -7.66 -1.42 -2.10
CA ASP A 58 -7.48 -2.68 -1.38
C ASP A 58 -6.02 -2.87 -0.91
N TYR A 59 -5.06 -2.59 -1.79
CA TYR A 59 -3.64 -2.60 -1.42
C TYR A 59 -3.31 -1.59 -0.32
N ALA A 60 -3.80 -0.36 -0.41
CA ALA A 60 -3.60 0.65 0.63
C ALA A 60 -4.15 0.21 1.99
N ARG A 61 -5.32 -0.44 2.01
CA ARG A 61 -5.92 -0.98 3.25
C ARG A 61 -5.11 -2.13 3.83
N ARG A 62 -4.59 -3.03 2.99
CA ARG A 62 -3.71 -4.13 3.43
C ARG A 62 -2.40 -3.61 4.02
N HIS A 63 -1.78 -2.60 3.39
CA HIS A 63 -0.60 -1.92 3.95
C HIS A 63 -0.91 -1.28 5.31
N HIS A 64 -2.03 -0.55 5.41
CA HIS A 64 -2.47 0.05 6.66
C HIS A 64 -2.63 -1.00 7.77
N SER A 65 -3.33 -2.11 7.52
CA SER A 65 -3.56 -3.16 8.52
C SER A 65 -2.25 -3.79 9.04
N ILE A 66 -1.22 -3.91 8.20
CA ILE A 66 0.08 -4.43 8.63
C ILE A 66 0.78 -3.42 9.55
N ILE A 67 0.76 -2.13 9.19
CA ILE A 67 1.37 -1.08 10.02
C ILE A 67 0.59 -0.86 11.31
N GLU A 68 -0.74 -0.96 11.29
CA GLU A 68 -1.58 -0.91 12.49
C GLU A 68 -1.25 -2.06 13.45
N ARG A 69 -1.02 -3.26 12.91
CA ARG A 69 -0.70 -4.46 13.72
C ARG A 69 0.73 -4.48 14.25
N PHE A 70 1.72 -4.18 13.39
CA PHE A 70 3.14 -4.41 13.70
C PHE A 70 3.96 -3.12 13.85
N GLY A 71 3.41 -1.96 13.48
CA GLY A 71 4.12 -0.68 13.45
C GLY A 71 5.20 -0.57 12.37
N ARG A 72 5.38 -1.62 11.55
CA ARG A 72 6.39 -1.73 10.47
C ARG A 72 5.99 -2.85 9.51
N PHE A 73 6.70 -2.98 8.39
CA PHE A 73 6.53 -4.10 7.47
C PHE A 73 7.47 -5.27 7.84
N PRO A 74 6.97 -6.41 8.34
CA PRO A 74 7.84 -7.50 8.79
C PRO A 74 8.72 -8.09 7.69
N HIS A 75 8.24 -8.11 6.43
CA HIS A 75 9.02 -8.60 5.29
C HIS A 75 10.26 -7.75 4.99
N ARG A 76 10.34 -6.51 5.50
CA ARG A 76 11.53 -5.64 5.39
C ARG A 76 12.56 -5.89 6.49
N ASN A 77 12.24 -6.68 7.51
CA ASN A 77 13.09 -6.83 8.69
C ASN A 77 14.50 -7.31 8.35
N ALA A 78 14.62 -8.39 7.56
CA ALA A 78 15.93 -8.91 7.16
C ALA A 78 16.76 -7.90 6.35
N ALA A 79 16.12 -7.22 5.38
CA ALA A 79 16.79 -6.22 4.54
C ALA A 79 17.26 -4.99 5.34
N LEU A 80 16.57 -4.65 6.43
CA LEU A 80 16.89 -3.52 7.31
C LEU A 80 17.69 -3.93 8.56
N GLY A 81 18.12 -5.20 8.68
CA GLY A 81 18.88 -5.70 9.83
C GLY A 81 18.10 -5.73 11.15
N ARG A 82 16.77 -5.83 11.09
CA ARG A 82 15.88 -5.87 12.26
C ARG A 82 15.60 -7.32 12.66
N GLU A 83 15.58 -7.57 13.96
CA GLU A 83 15.09 -8.84 14.49
C GLU A 83 13.55 -8.88 14.44
N SER A 84 12.99 -9.98 13.90
CA SER A 84 11.55 -10.21 13.88
C SER A 84 11.06 -10.76 15.21
N THR A 85 9.91 -10.30 15.68
CA THR A 85 9.20 -10.90 16.82
C THR A 85 8.62 -12.28 16.44
N GLU A 86 8.21 -13.07 17.43
CA GLU A 86 7.56 -14.36 17.17
C GLU A 86 6.23 -14.22 16.40
N GLU A 87 5.50 -13.12 16.66
CA GLU A 87 4.26 -12.82 15.93
C GLU A 87 4.54 -12.47 14.46
N GLU A 88 5.57 -11.66 14.21
CA GLU A 88 6.01 -11.31 12.86
C GLU A 88 6.52 -12.54 12.09
N LYS A 89 7.28 -13.43 12.75
CA LYS A 89 7.73 -14.70 12.16
C LYS A 89 6.54 -15.59 11.79
N SER A 90 5.56 -15.70 12.69
CA SER A 90 4.35 -16.50 12.46
C SER A 90 3.51 -15.93 11.31
N PHE A 91 3.38 -14.60 11.23
CA PHE A 91 2.71 -13.92 10.13
C PHE A 91 3.38 -14.21 8.79
N LEU A 92 4.71 -14.08 8.71
CA LEU A 92 5.45 -14.38 7.47
C LEU A 92 5.38 -15.86 7.09
N ALA A 93 5.48 -16.78 8.06
CA ALA A 93 5.40 -18.21 7.83
C ALA A 93 4.01 -18.67 7.33
N ALA A 94 2.95 -17.94 7.71
CA ALA A 94 1.58 -18.19 7.26
C ALA A 94 1.27 -17.62 5.86
N GLY A 95 2.27 -17.08 5.14
CA GLY A 95 2.06 -16.45 3.84
C GLY A 95 1.53 -15.01 3.95
N GLY A 96 1.85 -14.31 5.05
CA GLY A 96 1.50 -12.92 5.23
C GLY A 96 1.96 -12.03 4.06
N ASP A 97 1.25 -10.93 3.83
CA ASP A 97 1.46 -10.05 2.69
C ASP A 97 2.90 -9.53 2.55
N THR A 98 3.48 -9.73 1.36
CA THR A 98 4.84 -9.30 0.98
C THR A 98 4.91 -8.34 -0.21
N PHE A 99 3.75 -8.02 -0.83
CA PHE A 99 3.58 -7.08 -1.96
C PHE A 99 4.62 -7.16 -3.07
N SER A 100 5.16 -8.36 -3.30
CA SER A 100 6.08 -8.64 -4.39
C SER A 100 5.27 -9.02 -5.63
N VAL A 101 5.78 -8.69 -6.81
CA VAL A 101 5.26 -9.26 -8.06
C VAL A 101 5.47 -10.77 -8.00
N GLU A 102 4.39 -11.55 -8.14
CA GLU A 102 4.49 -13.01 -8.26
C GLU A 102 5.54 -13.33 -9.33
N SER A 103 6.57 -14.11 -8.97
CA SER A 103 7.40 -14.72 -9.99
C SER A 103 6.47 -15.67 -10.74
N ALA A 104 6.10 -15.30 -11.97
CA ALA A 104 5.47 -16.23 -12.87
C ALA A 104 6.45 -17.40 -13.07
N THR A 105 6.31 -18.47 -12.29
CA THR A 105 6.79 -19.78 -12.71
C THR A 105 5.88 -20.22 -13.84
N SER A 106 6.09 -19.61 -15.01
CA SER A 106 5.69 -20.21 -16.28
C SER A 106 6.54 -21.44 -16.46
N SER A 107 6.00 -22.59 -16.02
CA SER A 107 6.44 -23.87 -16.55
C SER A 107 6.12 -23.87 -18.05
N ILE A 108 7.17 -23.76 -18.86
CA ILE A 108 7.17 -24.10 -20.28
C ILE A 108 7.11 -25.63 -20.40
#